data_AF-A0A967M1Q6-F1
#
_entry.id   AF-A0A967M1Q6-F1
#
_cell.length_a   1.000
_cell.length_b   1.000
_cell.length_c   1.000
_cell.angle_alpha   90.00
_cell.angle_beta   90.00
_cell.angle_gamma   90.00
#
_symmetry.space_group_name_H-M   'P 1'
#
loop_
_entity.id
_entity.type
_entity.pdbx_description
1 polymer ?
#
loop_
_entity_poly.entity_id
_entity_poly.type
_entity_poly.pdbx_seq_one_letter_code
_entity_poly.pdbx_strand_id
1 'polypeptide(L)'
;MIEERVCKDTELVPLVRLQFRGLPESERKAFWFRNVTDPRGREYDGSVVLGSLGCSQDVYGAALGVESSEIAGKWATAHGNHMPPEEVSAADAPVKEVVLKAPDLDGGVDRFPHLI
;
A
#
# COMPACT_ATOMS: atom_id res chain seq x y z
N MET A 1 -12.19 -3.59 -2.33
CA MET A 1 -11.35 -4.66 -2.93
C MET A 1 -11.78 -4.80 -4.38
N ILE A 2 -10.83 -4.97 -5.30
CA ILE A 2 -11.02 -5.10 -6.74
C ILE A 2 -10.37 -6.40 -7.20
N GLU A 3 -11.12 -7.23 -7.92
CA GLU A 3 -10.72 -8.59 -8.33
C GLU A 3 -10.56 -8.72 -9.85
N GLU A 4 -11.14 -7.77 -10.57
CA GLU A 4 -11.05 -7.61 -12.00
C GLU A 4 -9.59 -7.39 -12.42
N ARG A 5 -9.24 -7.93 -13.59
CA ARG A 5 -7.92 -7.74 -14.19
C ARG A 5 -7.69 -6.25 -14.41
N VAL A 6 -6.57 -5.74 -13.88
CA VAL A 6 -6.22 -4.33 -13.98
C VAL A 6 -4.76 -4.17 -14.41
N CYS A 7 -4.52 -3.27 -15.35
CA CYS A 7 -3.21 -2.92 -15.85
C CYS A 7 -2.56 -1.89 -14.93
N LYS A 8 -1.36 -2.22 -14.41
CA LYS A 8 -0.62 -1.35 -13.49
C LYS A 8 -0.22 -0.02 -14.13
N ASP A 9 0.04 -0.03 -15.43
CA ASP A 9 0.60 1.11 -16.16
C ASP A 9 -0.48 2.07 -16.69
N THR A 10 -1.73 1.60 -16.84
CA THR A 10 -2.77 2.37 -17.51
C THR A 10 -4.06 2.54 -16.70
N GLU A 11 -4.32 1.72 -15.68
CA GLU A 11 -5.65 1.68 -15.04
C GLU A 11 -5.61 1.93 -13.53
N LEU A 12 -4.61 1.40 -12.80
CA LEU A 12 -4.52 1.52 -11.34
C LEU A 12 -4.64 2.98 -10.85
N VAL A 13 -3.68 3.82 -11.24
CA VAL A 13 -3.64 5.22 -10.78
C VAL A 13 -4.80 6.04 -11.34
N PRO A 14 -5.18 5.96 -12.63
CA PRO A 14 -6.34 6.67 -13.15
C PRO A 14 -7.64 6.34 -12.40
N LEU A 15 -7.91 5.05 -12.12
CA LEU A 15 -9.11 4.66 -11.37
C LEU A 15 -9.11 5.26 -9.97
N VAL A 16 -7.99 5.16 -9.25
CA VAL A 16 -7.85 5.76 -7.91
C VAL A 16 -7.99 7.28 -7.97
N ARG A 17 -7.53 7.93 -9.05
CA ARG A 17 -7.62 9.39 -9.21
C ARG A 17 -9.05 9.87 -9.45
N LEU A 18 -9.94 9.06 -10.02
CA LEU A 18 -11.33 9.44 -10.27
C LEU A 18 -12.06 9.85 -8.98
N GLN A 19 -11.85 9.12 -7.88
CA GLN A 19 -12.49 9.48 -6.61
C GLN A 19 -12.07 10.87 -6.11
N PHE A 20 -10.81 11.28 -6.32
CA PHE A 20 -10.35 12.61 -5.91
C PHE A 20 -10.94 13.73 -6.76
N ARG A 21 -11.45 13.41 -7.95
CA ARG A 21 -12.07 14.36 -8.87
C ARG A 21 -13.58 14.41 -8.71
N GLY A 22 -14.21 13.32 -8.28
CA GLY A 22 -15.67 13.16 -8.28
C GLY A 22 -16.31 12.99 -6.91
N LEU A 23 -15.56 12.60 -5.86
CA LEU A 23 -16.11 12.32 -4.54
C LEU A 23 -15.63 13.32 -3.48
N PRO A 24 -16.50 13.68 -2.51
CA PRO A 24 -16.06 14.34 -1.30
C PRO A 24 -15.07 13.45 -0.54
N GLU A 25 -14.21 14.06 0.27
CA GLU A 25 -13.13 13.35 0.97
C GLU A 25 -13.63 12.16 1.81
N SER A 26 -14.75 12.33 2.50
CA SER A 26 -15.37 11.30 3.35
C SER A 26 -15.83 10.04 2.60
N GLU A 27 -15.98 10.11 1.28
CA GLU A 27 -16.40 8.98 0.45
C GLU A 27 -15.22 8.28 -0.24
N ARG A 28 -14.01 8.84 -0.12
CA ARG A 28 -12.79 8.26 -0.72
C ARG A 28 -12.34 7.04 0.08
N LYS A 29 -11.77 6.06 -0.62
CA LYS A 29 -11.36 4.77 -0.07
C LYS A 29 -10.00 4.36 -0.62
N ALA A 30 -9.32 3.52 0.15
CA ALA A 30 -8.19 2.77 -0.33
C ALA A 30 -8.66 1.64 -1.27
N PHE A 31 -7.90 1.39 -2.32
CA PHE A 31 -8.15 0.33 -3.28
C PHE A 31 -7.14 -0.77 -3.07
N TRP A 32 -7.61 -2.02 -3.00
CA TRP A 32 -6.78 -3.21 -3.00
C TRP A 32 -7.09 -4.02 -4.26
N PHE A 33 -6.11 -4.07 -5.16
CA PHE A 33 -6.17 -4.72 -6.46
C PHE A 33 -5.48 -6.07 -6.40
N ARG A 34 -6.24 -7.16 -6.60
CA ARG A 34 -5.72 -8.53 -6.44
C ARG A 34 -5.24 -9.17 -7.74
N ASN A 35 -5.64 -8.63 -8.89
CA ASN A 35 -5.34 -9.18 -10.21
C ASN A 35 -4.65 -8.13 -11.09
N VAL A 36 -3.34 -7.96 -10.86
CA VAL A 36 -2.55 -6.90 -11.48
C VAL A 36 -1.75 -7.45 -12.66
N THR A 37 -1.70 -6.66 -13.73
CA THR A 37 -1.12 -7.04 -15.02
C THR A 37 -0.41 -5.85 -15.68
N ASP A 38 0.20 -6.04 -16.84
CA ASP A 38 0.82 -4.96 -17.60
C ASP A 38 0.49 -5.02 -19.11
N PRO A 39 0.87 -4.01 -19.91
CA PRO A 39 0.63 -3.99 -21.36
C PRO A 39 1.32 -5.10 -22.14
N ARG A 40 2.30 -5.80 -21.54
CA ARG A 40 3.01 -6.94 -22.13
C ARG A 40 2.29 -8.26 -21.86
N GLY A 41 1.16 -8.22 -21.14
CA GLY A 41 0.39 -9.39 -20.75
C GLY A 41 0.96 -10.14 -19.55
N ARG A 42 1.94 -9.58 -18.82
CA ARG A 42 2.47 -10.20 -17.60
C ARG A 42 1.40 -10.23 -16.52
N GLU A 43 1.38 -11.34 -15.78
CA GLU A 43 0.60 -11.50 -14.56
C GLU A 43 1.54 -11.50 -13.37
N TYR A 44 1.14 -10.84 -12.29
CA TYR A 44 1.95 -10.69 -11.10
C TYR A 44 1.43 -11.58 -9.97
N ASP A 45 2.33 -12.36 -9.37
CA ASP A 45 2.09 -13.06 -8.10
C ASP A 45 2.21 -12.07 -6.92
N GLY A 46 1.39 -11.01 -6.98
CA GLY A 46 1.44 -9.89 -6.07
C GLY A 46 0.25 -8.97 -6.27
N SER A 47 -0.25 -8.40 -5.18
CA SER A 47 -1.37 -7.46 -5.18
C SER A 47 -0.89 -6.03 -4.91
N VAL A 48 -1.67 -5.03 -5.31
CA VAL A 48 -1.32 -3.61 -5.11
C VAL A 48 -2.38 -2.93 -4.25
N VAL A 49 -1.95 -2.19 -3.24
CA VAL A 49 -2.83 -1.31 -2.43
C VAL A 49 -2.48 0.15 -2.71
N LEU A 50 -3.49 0.96 -3.01
CA LEU A 50 -3.34 2.40 -3.24
C LEU A 50 -4.28 3.21 -2.35
N GLY A 51 -3.77 4.30 -1.79
CA GLY A 51 -4.54 5.21 -0.93
C GLY A 51 -4.71 4.75 0.52
N SER A 52 -3.96 3.75 0.98
CA SER A 52 -4.03 3.21 2.36
C SER A 52 -3.72 4.21 3.47
N LEU A 53 -3.08 5.34 3.16
CA LEU A 53 -2.75 6.39 4.12
C LEU A 53 -3.27 7.79 3.72
N GLY A 54 -3.69 7.98 2.47
CA GLY A 54 -3.83 9.32 1.88
C GLY A 54 -5.14 9.58 1.14
N CYS A 55 -6.12 8.67 1.23
CA CYS A 55 -7.40 8.90 0.56
C CYS A 55 -8.36 9.81 1.35
N SER A 56 -8.29 9.80 2.69
CA SER A 56 -9.06 10.69 3.57
C SER A 56 -8.41 10.82 4.95
N GLN A 57 -8.82 11.83 5.72
CA GLN A 57 -8.48 11.93 7.13
C GLN A 57 -8.94 10.70 7.94
N ASP A 58 -10.10 10.13 7.64
CA ASP A 58 -10.59 8.94 8.36
C ASP A 58 -9.71 7.71 8.10
N VAL A 59 -9.24 7.52 6.86
CA VAL A 59 -8.31 6.42 6.56
C VAL A 59 -6.95 6.64 7.22
N TYR A 60 -6.49 7.89 7.28
CA TYR A 60 -5.25 8.20 7.98
C TYR A 60 -5.37 8.03 9.50
N GLY A 61 -6.49 8.44 10.09
CA GLY A 61 -6.83 8.20 11.48
C GLY A 61 -6.85 6.70 11.81
N ALA A 62 -7.53 5.90 10.99
CA ALA A 62 -7.55 4.44 11.14
C ALA A 62 -6.14 3.83 11.10
N ALA A 63 -5.26 4.30 10.22
CA ALA A 63 -3.86 3.85 10.17
C ALA A 63 -3.05 4.23 11.41
N LEU A 64 -3.42 5.33 12.08
CA LEU A 64 -2.83 5.78 13.36
C LEU A 64 -3.53 5.18 14.59
N GLY A 65 -4.63 4.46 14.40
CA GLY A 65 -5.47 3.90 15.47
C GLY A 65 -6.23 4.96 16.28
N VAL A 66 -6.65 6.06 15.64
CA VAL A 66 -7.37 7.18 16.28
C VAL A 66 -8.48 7.72 15.37
N GLU A 67 -9.41 8.49 15.92
CA GLU A 67 -10.37 9.24 15.10
C GLU A 67 -9.69 10.37 14.33
N SER A 68 -10.30 10.82 13.22
CA SER A 68 -9.72 11.87 12.37
C SER A 68 -9.48 13.20 13.12
N SER A 69 -10.32 13.52 14.10
CA SER A 69 -10.17 14.70 14.96
C SER A 69 -8.95 14.62 15.90
N GLU A 70 -8.40 13.44 16.16
CA GLU A 70 -7.33 13.19 17.13
C GLU A 70 -5.95 13.08 16.49
N ILE A 71 -5.85 13.08 15.16
CA ILE A 71 -4.60 12.92 14.40
C ILE A 71 -3.51 13.89 14.90
N ALA A 72 -3.85 15.17 15.06
CA ALA A 72 -2.88 16.18 15.51
C ALA A 72 -2.37 15.89 16.93
N GLY A 73 -3.27 15.48 17.83
CA GLY A 73 -2.92 15.08 19.19
C GLY A 73 -2.00 13.86 19.20
N LYS A 74 -2.31 12.83 18.39
CA LYS A 74 -1.48 11.63 18.25
C LYS A 74 -0.07 11.95 17.77
N TRP A 75 0.08 12.87 16.81
CA TRP A 75 1.39 13.31 16.34
C TRP A 75 2.16 14.10 17.39
N ALA A 76 1.46 14.95 18.16
CA ALA A 76 2.08 15.71 19.24
C ALA A 76 2.62 14.82 20.37
N THR A 77 1.97 13.69 20.66
CA THR A 77 2.50 12.73 21.65
C THR A 77 3.68 11.94 21.13
N ALA A 78 3.78 11.68 19.83
CA ALA A 78 4.89 10.93 19.25
C ALA A 78 6.19 11.76 19.19
N HIS A 79 6.11 13.06 18.90
CA HIS A 79 7.28 13.93 18.79
C HIS A 79 8.06 13.99 20.11
N GLY A 80 9.28 13.44 20.12
CA GLY A 80 10.13 13.41 21.30
C GLY A 80 9.89 12.25 22.27
N ASN A 81 8.85 11.42 22.04
CA ASN A 81 8.59 10.20 22.82
C ASN A 81 8.75 8.95 21.95
N HIS A 82 9.92 8.82 21.31
CA HIS A 82 10.19 7.70 20.44
C HIS A 82 10.39 6.41 21.25
N MET A 83 9.77 5.33 20.82
CA MET A 83 10.07 4.00 21.33
C MET A 83 11.20 3.39 20.50
N PRO A 84 12.24 2.83 21.14
CA PRO A 84 13.25 2.08 20.40
C PRO A 84 12.60 0.83 19.77
N PRO A 85 13.05 0.41 18.57
CA PRO A 85 12.61 -0.85 18.01
C PRO A 85 13.12 -2.03 18.85
N GLU A 86 12.33 -3.10 18.90
CA GLU A 86 12.71 -4.36 19.51
C GLU A 86 13.08 -5.38 18.44
N GLU A 87 14.13 -6.17 18.70
CA GLU A 87 14.50 -7.27 17.83
C GLU A 87 13.52 -8.44 18.04
N VAL A 88 13.02 -8.99 16.95
CA VAL A 88 12.14 -10.16 16.95
C VAL A 88 12.86 -11.35 16.33
N SER A 89 12.44 -12.57 16.70
CA SER A 89 13.02 -13.79 16.14
C SER A 89 12.71 -13.89 14.64
N ALA A 90 13.50 -14.67 13.90
CA ALA A 90 13.20 -14.95 12.50
C ALA A 90 11.83 -15.65 12.31
N ALA A 91 11.38 -16.42 13.31
CA ALA A 91 10.07 -17.06 13.27
C ALA A 91 8.91 -16.07 13.38
N ASP A 92 9.13 -14.90 13.97
CA ASP A 92 8.13 -13.83 14.14
C ASP A 92 8.25 -12.72 13.07
N ALA A 93 9.04 -12.96 12.02
CA ALA A 93 9.33 -12.00 10.96
C ALA A 93 8.86 -12.49 9.57
N PRO A 94 7.54 -12.44 9.25
CA PRO A 94 7.01 -12.90 7.95
C PRO A 94 7.68 -12.28 6.72
N VAL A 95 8.19 -11.04 6.86
CA VAL A 95 8.97 -10.35 5.82
C VAL A 95 10.24 -11.10 5.41
N LYS A 96 10.68 -12.09 6.18
CA LYS A 96 11.87 -12.92 5.93
C LYS A 96 11.54 -14.30 5.35
N GLU A 97 10.27 -14.62 5.07
CA GLU A 97 9.88 -15.92 4.51
C GLU A 97 10.45 -16.16 3.10
N VAL A 98 10.56 -15.10 2.30
CA VAL A 98 11.10 -15.17 0.93
C VAL A 98 12.37 -14.32 0.84
N VAL A 99 13.51 -14.96 0.63
CA VAL A 99 14.81 -14.29 0.49
C VAL A 99 15.46 -14.69 -0.83
N LEU A 100 15.61 -13.73 -1.74
CA LEU A 100 16.28 -13.91 -3.04
C LEU A 100 17.68 -13.31 -2.98
N LYS A 101 18.66 -13.99 -3.59
CA LYS A 101 20.07 -13.57 -3.59
C LYS A 101 20.68 -13.84 -4.95
N ALA A 102 21.64 -13.01 -5.35
CA ALA A 102 22.41 -13.26 -6.58
C ALA A 102 23.09 -14.65 -6.55
N PRO A 103 23.16 -15.37 -7.68
CA PRO A 103 22.72 -14.95 -9.02
C PRO A 103 21.20 -15.10 -9.29
N ASP A 104 20.45 -15.70 -8.37
CA ASP A 104 19.05 -16.06 -8.54
C ASP A 104 18.10 -14.93 -8.10
N LEU A 105 17.97 -13.92 -8.96
CA LEU A 105 17.11 -12.74 -8.74
C LEU A 105 15.83 -12.76 -9.59
N ASP A 106 15.59 -13.82 -10.36
CA ASP A 106 14.50 -13.93 -11.34
C ASP A 106 14.45 -12.71 -12.28
N GLY A 107 13.28 -12.09 -12.45
CA GLY A 107 13.08 -10.84 -13.18
C GLY A 107 13.55 -9.58 -12.45
N GLY A 108 14.26 -9.68 -11.33
CA GLY A 108 14.70 -8.54 -10.54
C GLY A 108 13.51 -7.73 -10.03
N VAL A 109 13.58 -6.40 -10.16
CA VAL A 109 12.49 -5.50 -9.72
C VAL A 109 11.22 -5.68 -10.57
N ASP A 110 11.37 -6.03 -11.85
CA ASP A 110 10.27 -6.21 -12.80
C ASP A 110 9.33 -7.37 -12.45
N ARG A 111 9.70 -8.25 -11.51
CA ARG A 111 8.82 -9.30 -10.99
C ARG A 111 7.67 -8.74 -10.15
N PHE A 112 7.78 -7.50 -9.68
CA PHE A 112 6.78 -6.85 -8.84
C PHE A 112 5.95 -5.85 -9.65
N PRO A 113 4.67 -5.64 -9.31
CA PRO A 113 3.79 -4.69 -9.99
C PRO A 113 4.09 -3.25 -9.56
N HIS A 114 5.33 -2.76 -9.76
CA HIS A 114 5.70 -1.38 -9.47
C HIS A 114 5.10 -0.41 -10.50
N LEU A 115 4.82 0.82 -10.05
CA LEU A 115 4.20 1.88 -10.86
C LEU A 115 5.22 2.74 -11.65
N ILE A 116 6.46 2.27 -11.74
CA ILE A 116 7.57 2.93 -12.45
C ILE A 116 7.76 2.26 -13.81
#